data_AF-A0A932Q782-F1
#
_entry.id   AF-A0A932Q782-F1
#
_cell.length_a   1.000
_cell.length_b   1.000
_cell.length_c   1.000
_cell.angle_alpha   90.00
_cell.angle_beta   90.00
_cell.angle_gamma   90.00
#
_symmetry.space_group_name_H-M   'P 1'
#
loop_
_entity.id
_entity.type
_entity.pdbx_description
1 polymer ?
#
loop_
_entity_poly.entity_id
_entity_poly.type
_entity_poly.pdbx_seq_one_letter_code
_entity_poly.pdbx_strand_id
1 'polypeptide(L)'
;MTFPNEKDLKKIRAKLSRVAPSHTLPRNAPKADVIKYKLCEKFVKHILDKKISQAQLARQLHVDPSRINEIVKYRIDLFTVDKLMELAERLELDFRVEVA
;
A
#
# COMPACT_ATOMS: atom_id res chain seq x y z
N MET A 1 -6.53 -23.49 -11.41
CA MET A 1 -5.32 -22.74 -11.86
C MET A 1 -4.15 -23.70 -11.85
N THR A 2 -3.50 -23.94 -12.99
CA THR A 2 -2.33 -24.83 -13.07
C THR A 2 -1.08 -24.05 -12.65
N PHE A 3 -0.22 -24.66 -11.84
CA PHE A 3 1.03 -24.03 -11.42
C PHE A 3 1.95 -23.77 -12.64
N PRO A 4 2.58 -22.58 -12.77
CA PRO A 4 3.43 -22.26 -13.93
C PRO A 4 4.65 -23.19 -14.06
N ASN A 5 5.12 -23.41 -15.29
CA ASN A 5 6.32 -24.19 -15.55
C ASN A 5 7.61 -23.40 -15.22
N GLU A 6 8.75 -24.09 -15.17
CA GLU A 6 10.04 -23.49 -14.78
C GLU A 6 10.48 -22.31 -15.67
N LYS A 7 10.18 -22.38 -16.98
CA LYS A 7 10.52 -21.30 -17.93
C LYS A 7 9.73 -20.03 -17.61
N ASP A 8 8.44 -20.18 -17.32
CA ASP A 8 7.57 -19.06 -16.95
C ASP A 8 7.99 -18.47 -15.60
N LEU A 9 8.33 -19.32 -14.62
CA LEU A 9 8.85 -18.87 -13.34
C LEU A 9 10.16 -18.07 -13.48
N LYS A 10 11.09 -18.50 -14.34
CA LYS A 10 12.34 -17.76 -14.61
C LYS A 10 12.05 -16.38 -15.21
N LYS A 11 11.13 -16.28 -16.17
CA LYS A 11 10.70 -15.01 -16.76
C LYS A 11 10.08 -14.08 -15.72
N ILE A 12 9.17 -14.61 -14.90
CA ILE A 12 8.51 -13.83 -13.83
C ILE A 12 9.54 -13.33 -12.82
N ARG A 13 10.46 -14.19 -12.34
CA ARG A 13 11.52 -13.78 -11.41
C ARG A 13 12.45 -12.72 -12.00
N ALA A 14 12.87 -12.86 -13.26
CA ALA A 14 13.71 -11.88 -13.94
C ALA A 14 13.02 -10.52 -14.13
N LYS A 15 11.69 -10.52 -14.32
CA LYS A 15 10.89 -9.29 -14.37
C LYS A 15 10.77 -8.65 -12.98
N LEU A 16 10.50 -9.45 -11.95
CA LEU A 16 10.30 -8.98 -10.58
C LEU A 16 11.60 -8.51 -9.92
N SER A 17 12.77 -9.05 -10.28
CA SER A 17 14.06 -8.65 -9.70
C SER A 17 14.42 -7.19 -9.95
N ARG A 18 13.82 -6.55 -10.95
CA ARG A 18 14.04 -5.13 -11.29
C ARG A 18 13.05 -4.18 -10.60
N VAL A 19 12.04 -4.72 -9.93
CA VAL A 19 10.95 -3.93 -9.35
C VAL A 19 11.12 -3.90 -7.84
N ALA A 20 11.02 -2.70 -7.25
CA ALA A 20 11.04 -2.57 -5.80
C ALA A 20 9.87 -3.34 -5.17
N PRO A 21 10.13 -4.22 -4.19
CA PRO A 21 9.10 -5.01 -3.54
C PRO A 21 8.19 -4.13 -2.66
N SER A 22 7.04 -4.69 -2.27
CA SER A 22 6.26 -4.15 -1.17
C SER A 22 6.87 -4.58 0.16
N HIS A 23 6.87 -3.69 1.13
CA HIS A 23 7.40 -3.96 2.46
C HIS A 23 6.37 -4.72 3.30
N THR A 24 6.87 -5.64 4.14
CA THR A 24 6.04 -6.42 5.06
C THR A 24 6.22 -5.90 6.47
N LEU A 25 5.19 -6.10 7.29
CA LEU A 25 5.24 -5.75 8.70
C LEU A 25 6.08 -6.79 9.46
N PRO A 26 7.08 -6.40 10.26
CA PRO A 26 7.83 -7.35 11.08
C PRO A 26 6.93 -7.97 12.17
N ARG A 27 7.26 -9.19 12.62
CA ARG A 27 6.43 -9.93 13.59
C ARG A 27 6.21 -9.19 14.91
N ASN A 28 7.19 -8.41 15.36
CA ASN A 28 7.14 -7.64 16.60
C ASN A 28 7.02 -6.12 16.32
N ALA A 29 6.21 -5.75 15.33
CA ALA A 29 6.01 -4.34 14.98
C ALA A 29 5.32 -3.57 16.12
N PRO A 30 5.74 -2.31 16.37
CA PRO A 30 5.04 -1.46 17.31
C PRO A 30 3.62 -1.15 16.82
N LYS A 31 2.70 -0.86 17.75
CA LYS A 31 1.29 -0.60 17.43
C LYS A 31 1.13 0.50 16.37
N ALA A 32 1.94 1.56 16.42
CA ALA A 32 1.92 2.63 15.43
C ALA A 32 2.17 2.11 14.01
N ASP A 33 3.14 1.22 13.83
CA ASP A 33 3.46 0.64 12.52
C ASP A 33 2.36 -0.31 12.03
N VAL A 34 1.72 -1.05 12.94
CA VAL A 34 0.53 -1.85 12.63
C VAL A 34 -0.59 -0.96 12.08
N ILE A 35 -0.84 0.20 12.71
CA ILE A 35 -1.87 1.15 12.28
C ILE A 35 -1.53 1.72 10.91
N LYS A 36 -0.30 2.22 10.71
CA LYS A 36 0.15 2.72 9.41
C LYS A 36 -0.01 1.67 8.32
N TYR A 37 0.35 0.42 8.61
CA TYR A 37 0.23 -0.69 7.67
C TYR A 37 -1.23 -0.96 7.30
N LYS A 38 -2.15 -0.97 8.27
CA LYS A 38 -3.59 -1.10 8.03
C LYS A 38 -4.14 0.07 7.21
N LEU A 39 -3.67 1.30 7.45
CA LEU A 39 -4.06 2.46 6.65
C LEU A 39 -3.58 2.30 5.20
N CYS A 40 -2.32 1.92 4.97
CA CYS A 40 -1.81 1.59 3.63
C CYS A 40 -2.67 0.54 2.92
N GLU A 41 -3.07 -0.52 3.63
CA GLU A 41 -3.94 -1.57 3.09
C GLU A 41 -5.28 -1.00 2.61
N LYS A 42 -5.87 -0.04 3.32
CA LYS A 42 -7.14 0.60 2.94
C LYS A 42 -7.02 1.37 1.62
N PHE A 43 -5.94 2.09 1.39
CA PHE A 43 -5.70 2.74 0.10
C PHE A 43 -5.57 1.72 -1.03
N VAL A 44 -4.87 0.61 -0.80
CA VAL A 44 -4.74 -0.47 -1.80
C VAL A 44 -6.10 -1.09 -2.11
N LYS A 45 -6.91 -1.40 -1.09
CA LYS A 45 -8.29 -1.90 -1.28
C LYS A 45 -9.13 -0.92 -2.10
N HIS A 46 -9.05 0.38 -1.79
CA HIS A 46 -9.77 1.41 -2.54
C HIS A 46 -9.40 1.45 -4.03
N ILE A 47 -8.10 1.35 -4.35
CA ILE A 47 -7.60 1.28 -5.72
C ILE A 47 -8.20 0.08 -6.45
N LEU A 48 -8.21 -1.09 -5.80
CA LEU A 48 -8.72 -2.33 -6.37
C LEU A 48 -10.25 -2.30 -6.55
N ASP A 49 -10.98 -1.88 -5.51
CA ASP A 49 -12.45 -1.85 -5.49
C ASP A 49 -13.00 -0.86 -6.52
N LYS A 50 -12.41 0.35 -6.59
CA LYS A 50 -12.81 1.37 -7.57
C LYS A 50 -12.15 1.20 -8.94
N LYS A 51 -11.24 0.22 -9.11
CA LYS A 51 -10.48 -0.04 -10.35
C LYS A 51 -9.80 1.21 -10.91
N ILE A 52 -9.25 2.05 -10.03
CA ILE A 52 -8.50 3.25 -10.42
C ILE A 52 -7.01 2.99 -10.43
N SER A 53 -6.25 3.80 -11.15
CA SER A 53 -4.79 3.80 -11.13
C SER A 53 -4.23 4.59 -9.94
N GLN A 54 -2.97 4.33 -9.58
CA GLN A 54 -2.25 5.11 -8.56
C GLN A 54 -2.20 6.60 -8.90
N ALA A 55 -2.05 6.95 -10.18
CA ALA A 55 -2.07 8.34 -10.64
C ALA A 55 -3.46 8.99 -10.49
N GLN A 56 -4.54 8.24 -10.68
CA GLN A 56 -5.89 8.74 -10.41
C GLN A 56 -6.09 8.99 -8.91
N LEU A 57 -5.65 8.07 -8.05
CA LEU A 57 -5.70 8.26 -6.60
C LEU A 57 -4.90 9.49 -6.16
N ALA A 58 -3.70 9.68 -6.73
CA ALA A 58 -2.86 10.85 -6.44
C ALA A 58 -3.58 12.17 -6.75
N ARG A 59 -4.29 12.21 -7.89
CA ARG A 59 -5.10 13.38 -8.28
C ARG A 59 -6.28 13.60 -7.34
N GLN A 60 -6.98 12.54 -6.91
CA GLN A 60 -8.09 12.64 -5.95
C GLN A 60 -7.62 13.16 -4.58
N LEU A 61 -6.45 12.73 -4.13
CA LEU A 61 -5.88 13.14 -2.85
C LEU A 61 -5.11 14.47 -2.91
N HIS A 62 -4.90 15.03 -4.10
CA HIS A 62 -4.04 16.18 -4.36
C HIS A 62 -2.62 16.01 -3.80
N VAL A 63 -2.02 14.82 -4.03
CA VAL A 63 -0.65 14.49 -3.61
C VAL A 63 0.20 14.07 -4.81
N ASP A 64 1.52 14.11 -4.65
CA ASP A 64 2.44 13.63 -5.66
C ASP A 64 2.26 12.11 -5.93
N PRO A 65 2.28 11.64 -7.19
CA PRO A 65 2.17 10.20 -7.51
C PRO A 65 3.20 9.32 -6.81
N SER A 66 4.41 9.84 -6.52
CA SER A 66 5.45 9.12 -5.78
C SER A 66 4.97 8.76 -4.38
N ARG A 67 4.20 9.65 -3.74
CA ARG A 67 3.64 9.44 -2.40
C ARG A 67 2.63 8.28 -2.39
N ILE A 68 1.81 8.17 -3.42
CA ILE A 68 0.89 7.02 -3.57
C ILE A 68 1.67 5.73 -3.80
N ASN A 69 2.71 5.76 -4.63
CA ASN A 69 3.56 4.59 -4.85
C ASN A 69 4.26 4.14 -3.55
N GLU A 70 4.66 5.06 -2.66
CA GLU A 70 5.19 4.73 -1.33
C GLU A 70 4.14 4.07 -0.43
N ILE A 71 2.91 4.58 -0.41
CA ILE A 71 1.77 4.01 0.34
C ILE A 71 1.47 2.59 -0.15
N VAL A 72 1.34 2.40 -1.46
CA VAL A 72 1.02 1.10 -2.07
C VAL A 72 2.14 0.08 -1.84
N LYS A 73 3.39 0.54 -1.71
CA LYS A 73 4.55 -0.30 -1.36
C LYS A 73 4.73 -0.50 0.15
N TYR A 74 3.82 0.01 0.98
CA TYR A 74 3.89 -0.10 2.44
C TYR A 74 5.18 0.46 3.05
N ARG A 75 5.71 1.56 2.49
CA ARG A 75 6.86 2.30 3.09
C ARG A 75 6.41 3.14 4.28
N ILE A 76 5.91 2.46 5.32
CA ILE A 76 5.28 3.06 6.51
C ILE A 76 6.24 3.93 7.34
N ASP A 77 7.55 3.73 7.17
CA ASP A 77 8.62 4.53 7.76
C ASP A 77 8.63 5.98 7.26
N LEU A 78 8.09 6.24 6.06
CA LEU A 78 8.02 7.58 5.45
C LEU A 78 6.81 8.39 5.91
N PHE A 79 5.93 7.82 6.73
CA PHE A 79 4.67 8.44 7.11
C PHE A 79 4.45 8.40 8.63
N THR A 80 3.82 9.46 9.12
CA THR A 80 3.19 9.45 10.44
C THR A 80 1.78 8.85 10.35
N VAL A 81 1.26 8.39 11.48
CA VAL A 81 -0.12 7.90 11.56
C VAL A 81 -1.10 9.01 11.17
N ASP A 82 -0.90 10.21 11.71
CA ASP A 82 -1.76 11.37 11.47
C ASP A 82 -1.84 11.71 9.98
N LYS A 83 -0.72 11.63 9.26
CA LYS A 83 -0.71 11.95 7.82
C LYS A 83 -1.50 10.93 7.00
N LEU A 84 -1.40 9.65 7.35
CA LEU A 84 -2.18 8.60 6.68
C LEU A 84 -3.67 8.70 7.02
N MET A 85 -4.00 9.07 8.26
CA MET A 85 -5.39 9.32 8.67
C MET A 85 -5.99 10.50 7.91
N GLU A 86 -5.29 11.64 7.83
CA GLU A 86 -5.73 12.81 7.06
C GLU A 86 -6.04 12.44 5.60
N LEU A 87 -5.19 11.62 4.96
CA LEU A 87 -5.43 11.15 3.60
C LEU A 87 -6.60 10.16 3.52
N ALA A 88 -6.79 9.31 4.53
CA ALA A 88 -7.89 8.36 4.57
C ALA A 88 -9.25 9.06 4.75
N GLU A 89 -9.30 10.11 5.58
CA GLU A 89 -10.48 10.95 5.79
C GLU A 89 -10.91 11.65 4.50
N ARG A 90 -9.96 12.19 3.72
CA ARG A 90 -10.26 12.81 2.41
C ARG A 90 -10.88 11.85 1.39
N LEU A 91 -10.68 10.54 1.56
CA LEU A 91 -11.28 9.50 0.72
C LEU A 91 -12.52 8.86 1.33
N GLU A 92 -12.93 9.34 2.52
CA GLU A 92 -14.02 8.78 3.31
C GLU A 92 -13.84 7.26 3.53
N LEU A 93 -12.60 6.83 3.74
CA LEU A 93 -12.32 5.43 4.02
C LEU A 93 -12.79 5.10 5.43
N ASP A 94 -13.63 4.08 5.58
CA ASP A 94 -13.98 3.55 6.89
C ASP A 94 -12.74 2.90 7.53
N PHE A 95 -12.24 3.51 8.60
CA PHE A 95 -11.19 2.97 9.45
C PHE A 95 -11.57 3.10 10.92
N ARG A 96 -11.52 1.98 11.64
CA ARG A 96 -11.64 1.94 13.11
C ARG A 96 -10.25 1.84 13.70
N VAL A 97 -9.82 2.87 14.42
CA VAL A 97 -8.61 2.81 15.24
C VAL A 97 -9.02 2.29 16.61
N GLU A 98 -8.59 1.07 16.93
CA GLU A 98 -8.65 0.57 18.30
C GLU A 98 -7.50 1.20 19.08
N VAL A 99 -7.80 2.27 19.80
CA VAL A 99 -6.90 2.85 20.79
C VAL A 99 -7.15 2.12 22.10
N ALA A 100 -6.12 1.47 22.64
CA ALA A 100 -6.16 0.79 23.93
C ALA A 100 -5.94 1.77 25.07
#